data_AF-A9A981-F1
#
_entry.id   AF-A9A981-F1
#
_cell.length_a   1.000
_cell.length_b   1.000
_cell.length_c   1.000
_cell.angle_alpha   90.00
_cell.angle_beta   90.00
_cell.angle_gamma   90.00
#
_symmetry.space_group_name_H-M   'P 1'
#
loop_
_entity.id
_entity.type
_entity.pdbx_description
1 polymer ?
#
loop_
_entity_poly.entity_id
_entity_poly.type
_entity_poly.pdbx_seq_one_letter_code
_entity_poly.pdbx_strand_id
1 'polypeptide(L)'
;MKILVITGKQAFSKVSSAVNNYGFIDVHEAKISIAAFLTPNLIIKEIKNLEASKNKKLSEIYDFVLVTGLIRHDLTRIYEETGIKCFKSTREASDIPVLIKNLDKITLSTVDYADSQIAKFIRENAERDIENAEKLPLTPGNIKIGNLKVGNDYPMRVLGEIVHVPWLSKEELEEKVNYYVESGADMIDLGMVSNEDYSKDLKQIIKTVRDITDKPVSVDTLNTNELIEAINLDVDMILSVDSGNFDELLPHLKEKNTVSVVLPTNYKTNEVPETISEKIQNMEKILEKFKENKLTAVADPILEPINNSGCNFTESVIACYEFKKRNNIPIFFGIGNVTELFDVDSNGVNASIAAIGQEIGGNILFTPEASQKCKFSIKELKTASKMLFLAKKRNSLPKDVGYDLINYKDKKFDEEFDLEDVKIIEAVENEKQLLDRGSFKIRVDRKNNEITATYYVHAQPKLIIKGNSPKKIYETALRENLISKMDHAAYFGKELRNAELALKLGKKYNQDFDLFYNEFWNQ
;
A
#
# COMPACT_ATOMS: atom_id res chain seq x y z
N MET A 1 -17.67 -26.30 -24.10
CA MET A 1 -17.15 -24.96 -24.41
C MET A 1 -15.76 -25.11 -24.98
N LYS A 2 -15.45 -24.48 -26.11
CA LYS A 2 -14.14 -24.43 -26.75
C LYS A 2 -13.86 -22.99 -27.21
N ILE A 3 -12.71 -22.45 -26.84
CA ILE A 3 -12.36 -21.03 -27.01
C ILE A 3 -11.09 -20.92 -27.86
N LEU A 4 -11.06 -19.95 -28.77
CA LEU A 4 -9.83 -19.56 -29.46
C LEU A 4 -9.33 -18.23 -28.91
N VAL A 5 -8.07 -18.17 -28.50
CA VAL A 5 -7.41 -16.92 -28.11
C VAL A 5 -6.51 -16.46 -29.26
N ILE A 6 -6.77 -15.29 -29.82
CA ILE A 6 -5.91 -14.67 -30.85
C ILE A 6 -5.00 -13.63 -30.18
N THR A 7 -3.70 -13.76 -30.41
CA THR A 7 -2.68 -12.85 -29.85
C THR A 7 -1.56 -12.58 -30.86
N GLY A 8 -0.81 -11.49 -30.67
CA GLY A 8 0.40 -11.19 -31.44
C GLY A 8 1.61 -12.02 -31.00
N LYS A 9 2.66 -12.05 -31.84
CA LYS A 9 3.88 -12.85 -31.66
C LYS A 9 4.55 -12.66 -30.30
N GLN A 10 4.69 -11.42 -29.84
CA GLN A 10 5.40 -11.12 -28.59
C GLN A 10 4.69 -11.69 -27.35
N ALA A 11 3.37 -11.79 -27.39
CA ALA A 11 2.57 -12.27 -26.26
C ALA A 11 2.23 -13.75 -26.36
N PHE A 12 2.48 -14.41 -27.50
CA PHE A 12 2.07 -15.80 -27.75
C PHE A 12 2.58 -16.77 -26.67
N SER A 13 3.88 -16.76 -26.37
CA SER A 13 4.45 -17.65 -25.35
C SER A 13 3.82 -17.43 -23.96
N LYS A 14 3.62 -16.17 -23.56
CA LYS A 14 3.02 -15.81 -22.27
C LYS A 14 1.56 -16.25 -22.19
N VAL A 15 0.76 -15.99 -23.24
CA VAL A 15 -0.65 -16.38 -23.31
C VAL A 15 -0.79 -17.90 -23.32
N SER A 16 -0.05 -18.61 -24.17
CA SER A 16 -0.04 -20.07 -24.25
C SER A 16 0.33 -20.72 -22.92
N SER A 17 1.33 -20.17 -22.22
CA SER A 17 1.71 -20.63 -20.87
C SER A 17 0.62 -20.37 -19.84
N ALA A 18 -0.09 -19.24 -19.93
CA ALA A 18 -1.19 -18.90 -19.00
C ALA A 18 -2.37 -19.87 -19.15
N VAL A 19 -2.66 -20.34 -20.36
CA VAL A 19 -3.84 -21.17 -20.64
C VAL A 19 -3.54 -22.65 -20.85
N ASN A 20 -2.28 -23.10 -20.70
CA ASN A 20 -1.85 -24.48 -20.96
C ASN A 20 -2.65 -25.55 -20.20
N ASN A 21 -3.13 -25.23 -18.99
CA ASN A 21 -3.90 -26.12 -18.13
C ASN A 21 -5.38 -26.22 -18.54
N TYR A 22 -5.82 -25.48 -19.56
CA TYR A 22 -7.20 -25.49 -20.05
C TYR A 22 -7.26 -26.16 -21.42
N GLY A 23 -7.50 -27.48 -21.45
CA GLY A 23 -7.57 -28.27 -22.69
C GLY A 23 -8.71 -27.90 -23.65
N PHE A 24 -9.57 -26.95 -23.28
CA PHE A 24 -10.62 -26.40 -24.14
C PHE A 24 -10.26 -25.06 -24.79
N ILE A 25 -9.03 -24.57 -24.58
CA ILE A 25 -8.54 -23.30 -25.12
C ILE A 25 -7.42 -23.58 -26.11
N ASP A 26 -7.60 -23.11 -27.34
CA ASP A 26 -6.54 -23.06 -28.34
C ASP A 26 -5.99 -21.62 -28.44
N VAL A 27 -4.70 -21.46 -28.69
CA VAL A 27 -4.06 -20.14 -28.89
C VAL A 27 -3.55 -20.03 -30.32
N HIS A 28 -3.92 -18.94 -31.01
CA HIS A 28 -3.47 -18.62 -32.36
C HIS A 28 -2.51 -17.42 -32.34
N GLU A 29 -1.34 -17.61 -32.94
CA GLU A 29 -0.38 -16.54 -33.21
C GLU A 29 -0.77 -15.82 -34.50
N ALA A 30 -1.27 -14.59 -34.37
CA ALA A 30 -1.53 -13.73 -35.53
C ALA A 30 -0.23 -13.27 -36.18
N LYS A 31 -0.25 -13.00 -37.48
CA LYS A 31 0.93 -12.52 -38.25
C LYS A 31 1.27 -11.04 -37.98
N ILE A 32 1.33 -10.66 -36.70
CA ILE A 32 1.65 -9.31 -36.24
C ILE A 32 2.46 -9.37 -34.94
N SER A 33 3.40 -8.43 -34.76
CA SER A 33 4.29 -8.43 -33.60
C SER A 33 3.54 -8.19 -32.28
N ILE A 34 2.70 -7.15 -32.24
CA ILE A 34 2.01 -6.68 -31.03
C ILE A 34 0.50 -6.75 -31.26
N ALA A 35 -0.25 -7.37 -30.34
CA ALA A 35 -1.69 -7.59 -30.46
C ALA A 35 -2.50 -6.28 -30.49
N ALA A 36 -2.00 -5.21 -29.86
CA ALA A 36 -2.63 -3.89 -29.87
C ALA A 36 -2.80 -3.28 -31.27
N PHE A 37 -2.02 -3.74 -32.27
CA PHE A 37 -2.13 -3.32 -33.66
C PHE A 37 -3.11 -4.16 -34.48
N LEU A 38 -3.79 -5.13 -33.87
CA LEU A 38 -4.84 -5.88 -34.54
C LEU A 38 -6.02 -4.95 -34.84
N THR A 39 -6.41 -4.92 -36.11
CA THR A 39 -7.66 -4.28 -36.57
C THR A 39 -8.70 -5.36 -36.85
N PRO A 40 -10.00 -5.04 -36.88
CA PRO A 40 -11.04 -6.00 -37.21
C PRO A 40 -10.77 -6.73 -38.54
N ASN A 41 -10.29 -6.00 -39.56
CA ASN A 41 -9.92 -6.58 -40.86
C ASN A 41 -8.77 -7.60 -40.76
N LEU A 42 -7.75 -7.33 -39.95
CA LEU A 42 -6.64 -8.26 -39.74
C LEU A 42 -7.11 -9.53 -39.01
N ILE A 43 -7.96 -9.38 -38.00
CA ILE A 43 -8.52 -10.52 -37.26
C ILE A 43 -9.42 -11.35 -38.18
N ILE A 44 -10.29 -10.73 -38.99
CA ILE A 44 -11.11 -11.42 -40.00
C ILE A 44 -10.22 -12.20 -40.97
N LYS A 45 -9.09 -11.63 -41.42
CA LYS A 45 -8.14 -12.31 -42.31
C LYS A 45 -7.51 -13.53 -41.64
N GLU A 46 -7.08 -13.42 -40.38
CA GLU A 46 -6.56 -14.55 -39.61
C GLU A 46 -7.61 -15.65 -39.43
N ILE A 47 -8.85 -15.29 -39.10
CA ILE A 47 -9.98 -16.23 -39.00
C ILE A 47 -10.21 -16.95 -40.33
N LYS A 48 -10.33 -16.22 -41.46
CA LYS A 48 -10.54 -16.84 -42.78
C LYS A 48 -9.41 -17.77 -43.19
N ASN A 49 -8.15 -17.46 -42.84
CA ASN A 49 -7.01 -18.36 -43.07
C ASN A 49 -7.11 -19.65 -42.24
N LEU A 50 -7.54 -19.54 -40.98
CA LEU A 50 -7.78 -20.70 -40.13
C LEU A 50 -8.93 -21.57 -40.66
N GLU A 51 -10.03 -20.96 -41.10
CA GLU A 51 -11.16 -21.67 -41.71
C GLU A 51 -10.72 -22.44 -42.97
N ALA A 52 -9.93 -21.79 -43.83
CA ALA A 52 -9.41 -22.40 -45.05
C ALA A 52 -8.47 -23.59 -44.74
N SER A 53 -7.58 -23.44 -43.76
CA SER A 53 -6.65 -24.52 -43.38
C SER A 53 -7.35 -25.71 -42.68
N LYS A 54 -8.45 -25.46 -41.96
CA LYS A 54 -9.24 -26.50 -41.28
C LYS A 54 -10.40 -27.05 -42.12
N ASN A 55 -10.65 -26.46 -43.29
CA ASN A 55 -11.79 -26.75 -44.17
C ASN A 55 -13.15 -26.77 -43.43
N LYS A 56 -13.32 -25.86 -42.45
CA LYS A 56 -14.51 -25.72 -41.60
C LYS A 56 -14.65 -24.29 -41.12
N LYS A 57 -15.90 -23.86 -40.88
CA LYS A 57 -16.16 -22.56 -40.24
C LYS A 57 -15.65 -22.55 -38.81
N LEU A 58 -15.08 -21.43 -38.38
CA LEU A 58 -14.51 -21.32 -37.04
C LEU A 58 -15.61 -21.44 -35.96
N SER A 59 -16.81 -20.95 -36.26
CA SER A 59 -18.01 -21.06 -35.43
C SER A 59 -18.52 -22.50 -35.25
N GLU A 60 -18.10 -23.45 -36.09
CA GLU A 60 -18.39 -24.88 -35.90
C GLU A 60 -17.38 -25.56 -34.97
N ILE A 61 -16.25 -24.90 -34.69
CA ILE A 61 -15.14 -25.44 -33.90
C ILE A 61 -15.10 -24.79 -32.51
N TYR A 62 -15.32 -23.49 -32.44
CA TYR A 62 -15.21 -22.69 -31.22
C TYR A 62 -16.51 -21.94 -30.94
N ASP A 63 -16.86 -21.80 -29.66
CA ASP A 63 -18.03 -21.05 -29.22
C ASP A 63 -17.82 -19.53 -29.40
N PHE A 64 -16.59 -19.06 -29.18
CA PHE A 64 -16.17 -17.67 -29.40
C PHE A 64 -14.64 -17.51 -29.46
N VAL A 65 -14.22 -16.35 -29.93
CA VAL A 65 -12.83 -15.88 -29.96
C VAL A 65 -12.62 -14.83 -28.87
N LEU A 66 -11.51 -14.95 -28.15
CA LEU A 66 -10.98 -13.89 -27.30
C LEU A 66 -9.77 -13.26 -27.99
N VAL A 67 -9.74 -11.93 -28.08
CA VAL A 67 -8.58 -11.23 -28.62
C VAL A 67 -7.86 -10.50 -27.49
N THR A 68 -6.56 -10.76 -27.35
CA THR A 68 -5.74 -10.22 -26.26
C THR A 68 -5.10 -8.89 -26.63
N GLY A 69 -4.64 -8.16 -25.62
CA GLY A 69 -3.90 -6.90 -25.79
C GLY A 69 -4.78 -5.69 -26.11
N LEU A 70 -4.15 -4.51 -26.10
CA LEU A 70 -4.76 -3.17 -26.18
C LEU A 70 -5.31 -2.78 -27.59
N ILE A 71 -6.17 -3.60 -28.17
CA ILE A 71 -7.00 -3.28 -29.33
C ILE A 71 -7.98 -2.13 -29.06
N ARG A 72 -7.82 -1.06 -29.82
CA ARG A 72 -8.69 0.13 -29.75
C ARG A 72 -10.05 -0.07 -30.42
N HIS A 73 -10.12 -0.89 -31.45
CA HIS A 73 -11.32 -1.04 -32.28
C HIS A 73 -12.43 -1.87 -31.61
N ASP A 74 -13.68 -1.56 -31.96
CA ASP A 74 -14.82 -2.45 -31.72
C ASP A 74 -14.70 -3.73 -32.58
N LEU A 75 -14.97 -4.87 -31.97
CA LEU A 75 -14.93 -6.19 -32.58
C LEU A 75 -16.28 -6.67 -33.15
N THR A 76 -17.36 -5.90 -33.00
CA THR A 76 -18.71 -6.24 -33.50
C THR A 76 -18.69 -6.69 -34.96
N ARG A 77 -17.97 -5.95 -35.81
CA ARG A 77 -17.85 -6.23 -37.26
C ARG A 77 -17.29 -7.63 -37.57
N ILE A 78 -16.49 -8.22 -36.68
CA ILE A 78 -15.93 -9.56 -36.88
C ILE A 78 -17.05 -10.59 -36.91
N TYR A 79 -18.04 -10.47 -36.01
CA TYR A 79 -19.18 -11.37 -35.97
C TYR A 79 -20.00 -11.28 -37.25
N GLU A 80 -20.27 -10.07 -37.73
CA GLU A 80 -21.03 -9.83 -38.97
C GLU A 80 -20.38 -10.50 -40.20
N GLU A 81 -19.05 -10.52 -40.27
CA GLU A 81 -18.27 -10.99 -41.43
C GLU A 81 -17.90 -12.48 -41.38
N THR A 82 -17.82 -13.06 -40.18
CA THR A 82 -17.30 -14.41 -39.97
C THR A 82 -18.29 -15.37 -39.31
N GLY A 83 -19.32 -14.84 -38.65
CA GLY A 83 -20.32 -15.62 -37.90
C GLY A 83 -19.83 -16.16 -36.55
N ILE A 84 -18.57 -15.93 -36.16
CA ILE A 84 -18.07 -16.29 -34.83
C ILE A 84 -18.05 -15.08 -33.90
N LYS A 85 -18.55 -15.26 -32.67
CA LYS A 85 -18.51 -14.21 -31.64
C LYS A 85 -17.06 -13.90 -31.29
N CYS A 86 -16.71 -12.63 -31.22
CA CYS A 86 -15.33 -12.18 -30.99
C CYS A 86 -15.34 -11.09 -29.92
N PHE A 87 -14.66 -11.33 -28.80
CA PHE A 87 -14.67 -10.44 -27.64
C PHE A 87 -13.26 -9.99 -27.28
N LYS A 88 -13.16 -8.80 -26.68
CA LYS A 88 -11.91 -8.37 -26.05
C LYS A 88 -11.70 -9.18 -24.78
N SER A 89 -10.47 -9.66 -24.60
CA SER A 89 -10.06 -10.44 -23.45
C SER A 89 -9.69 -9.51 -22.28
N THR A 90 -8.65 -9.87 -21.53
CA THR A 90 -7.90 -8.97 -20.64
C THR A 90 -6.81 -8.24 -21.41
N ARG A 91 -6.42 -7.06 -20.93
CA ARG A 91 -5.29 -6.31 -21.49
C ARG A 91 -3.96 -7.00 -21.21
N GLU A 92 -3.84 -7.63 -20.05
CA GLU A 92 -2.65 -8.37 -19.62
C GLU A 92 -2.84 -9.89 -19.73
N ALA A 93 -1.86 -10.58 -20.31
CA ALA A 93 -1.92 -12.04 -20.51
C ALA A 93 -1.96 -12.84 -19.19
N SER A 94 -1.42 -12.28 -18.10
CA SER A 94 -1.43 -12.90 -16.75
C SER A 94 -2.82 -13.06 -16.17
N ASP A 95 -3.79 -12.30 -16.68
CA ASP A 95 -5.12 -12.18 -16.09
C ASP A 95 -6.14 -13.07 -16.81
N ILE A 96 -5.78 -13.58 -17.99
CA ILE A 96 -6.60 -14.51 -18.77
C ILE A 96 -7.02 -15.72 -17.92
N PRO A 97 -6.16 -16.38 -17.11
CA PRO A 97 -6.59 -17.50 -16.28
C PRO A 97 -7.69 -17.13 -15.28
N VAL A 98 -7.69 -15.90 -14.76
CA VAL A 98 -8.74 -15.42 -13.85
C VAL A 98 -10.04 -15.17 -14.61
N LEU A 99 -9.95 -14.56 -15.80
CA LEU A 99 -11.10 -14.42 -16.71
C LEU A 99 -11.72 -15.79 -17.02
N ILE A 100 -10.91 -16.76 -17.47
CA ILE A 100 -11.38 -18.10 -17.86
C ILE A 100 -12.07 -18.83 -16.70
N LYS A 101 -11.52 -18.76 -15.48
CA LYS A 101 -12.12 -19.41 -14.30
C LYS A 101 -13.46 -18.82 -13.86
N ASN A 102 -13.79 -17.61 -14.31
CA ASN A 102 -14.99 -16.88 -13.88
C ASN A 102 -15.87 -16.46 -15.07
N LEU A 103 -15.75 -17.13 -16.22
CA LEU A 103 -16.54 -16.81 -17.42
C LEU A 103 -18.05 -16.87 -17.19
N ASP A 104 -18.51 -17.70 -16.25
CA ASP A 104 -19.91 -17.81 -15.84
C ASP A 104 -20.44 -16.56 -15.12
N LYS A 105 -19.54 -15.70 -14.62
CA LYS A 105 -19.83 -14.48 -13.85
C LYS A 105 -19.44 -13.20 -14.58
N ILE A 106 -18.96 -13.30 -15.82
CA ILE A 106 -18.41 -12.19 -16.58
C ILE A 106 -19.19 -12.01 -17.88
N THR A 107 -19.55 -10.77 -18.18
CA THR A 107 -20.12 -10.40 -19.46
C THR A 107 -19.00 -9.96 -20.40
N LEU A 108 -18.69 -10.78 -21.41
CA LEU A 108 -17.73 -10.43 -22.44
C LEU A 108 -18.26 -9.32 -23.35
N SER A 109 -17.38 -8.41 -23.79
CA SER A 109 -17.73 -7.25 -24.62
C SER A 109 -16.85 -7.18 -25.87
N THR A 110 -17.40 -6.61 -26.95
CA THR A 110 -16.68 -6.32 -28.19
C THR A 110 -15.93 -4.99 -28.11
N VAL A 111 -16.31 -4.12 -27.17
CA VAL A 111 -15.78 -2.77 -26.97
C VAL A 111 -14.90 -2.70 -25.73
N ASP A 112 -15.37 -3.27 -24.63
CA ASP A 112 -14.74 -3.17 -23.32
C ASP A 112 -13.92 -4.42 -22.98
N TYR A 113 -12.85 -4.20 -22.22
CA TYR A 113 -12.06 -5.30 -21.66
C TYR A 113 -12.70 -5.85 -20.38
N ALA A 114 -12.47 -7.14 -20.12
CA ALA A 114 -12.96 -7.78 -18.91
C ALA A 114 -12.25 -7.34 -17.60
N ASP A 115 -11.19 -6.53 -17.70
CA ASP A 115 -10.33 -6.09 -16.59
C ASP A 115 -11.09 -5.57 -15.34
N SER A 116 -12.10 -4.71 -15.53
CA SER A 116 -12.88 -4.16 -14.40
C SER A 116 -13.71 -5.23 -13.70
N GLN A 117 -14.26 -6.18 -14.46
CA GLN A 117 -15.08 -7.27 -13.95
C GLN A 117 -14.22 -8.30 -13.20
N ILE A 118 -12.98 -8.54 -13.66
CA ILE A 118 -12.08 -9.50 -13.02
C ILE A 118 -11.30 -8.95 -11.83
N ALA A 119 -11.21 -7.62 -11.68
CA ALA A 119 -10.47 -6.98 -10.59
C ALA A 119 -10.86 -7.52 -9.21
N LYS A 120 -12.17 -7.75 -8.97
CA LYS A 120 -12.67 -8.36 -7.74
C LYS A 120 -12.12 -9.78 -7.54
N PHE A 121 -12.13 -10.61 -8.57
CA PHE A 121 -11.60 -11.99 -8.47
C PHE A 121 -10.08 -12.02 -8.27
N ILE A 122 -9.35 -11.08 -8.89
CA ILE A 122 -7.90 -10.92 -8.63
C ILE A 122 -7.67 -10.59 -7.17
N ARG A 123 -8.44 -9.64 -6.61
CA ARG A 123 -8.38 -9.22 -5.20
C ARG A 123 -8.69 -10.37 -4.24
N GLU A 124 -9.73 -11.15 -4.51
CA GLU A 124 -10.10 -12.32 -3.70
C GLU A 124 -9.04 -13.44 -3.77
N ASN A 125 -8.50 -13.72 -4.96
CA ASN A 125 -7.42 -14.70 -5.13
C ASN A 125 -6.16 -14.27 -4.37
N ALA A 126 -5.84 -12.97 -4.41
CA ALA A 126 -4.74 -12.37 -3.66
C ALA A 126 -4.91 -12.55 -2.14
N GLU A 127 -6.11 -12.34 -1.61
CA GLU A 127 -6.40 -12.56 -0.19
C GLU A 127 -6.25 -14.02 0.20
N ARG A 128 -6.83 -14.95 -0.59
CA ARG A 128 -6.68 -16.39 -0.36
C ARG A 128 -5.21 -16.82 -0.40
N ASP A 129 -4.41 -16.28 -1.31
CA ASP A 129 -2.99 -16.59 -1.41
C ASP A 129 -2.20 -16.15 -0.17
N ILE A 130 -2.53 -14.98 0.39
CA ILE A 130 -1.93 -14.47 1.63
C ILE A 130 -2.39 -15.33 2.81
N GLU A 131 -3.69 -15.57 2.97
CA GLU A 131 -4.24 -16.41 4.04
C GLU A 131 -3.64 -17.82 4.05
N ASN A 132 -3.42 -18.41 2.87
CA ASN A 132 -2.77 -19.71 2.76
C ASN A 132 -1.32 -19.66 3.23
N ALA A 133 -0.59 -18.56 2.96
CA ALA A 133 0.76 -18.37 3.47
C ALA A 133 0.76 -18.21 5.00
N GLU A 134 -0.20 -17.47 5.54
CA GLU A 134 -0.39 -17.32 6.99
C GLU A 134 -0.72 -18.64 7.70
N LYS A 135 -1.10 -19.71 6.99
CA LYS A 135 -1.33 -21.05 7.55
C LYS A 135 -0.10 -21.96 7.49
N LEU A 136 0.95 -21.59 6.75
CA LEU A 136 2.17 -22.41 6.64
C LEU A 136 2.88 -22.57 8.00
N PRO A 137 3.41 -23.76 8.32
CA PRO A 137 4.17 -23.97 9.55
C PRO A 137 5.48 -23.16 9.56
N LEU A 138 6.07 -22.99 10.73
CA LEU A 138 7.40 -22.37 10.85
C LEU A 138 8.46 -23.29 10.23
N THR A 139 9.37 -22.69 9.48
CA THR A 139 10.54 -23.33 8.86
C THR A 139 11.82 -22.72 9.45
N PRO A 140 12.99 -23.36 9.31
CA PRO A 140 14.25 -22.81 9.82
C PRO A 140 14.54 -21.40 9.29
N GLY A 141 14.83 -20.47 10.20
CA GLY A 141 15.05 -19.05 9.89
C GLY A 141 13.80 -18.17 10.03
N ASN A 142 12.62 -18.77 10.20
CA ASN A 142 11.41 -18.06 10.58
C ASN A 142 11.21 -18.17 12.11
N ILE A 143 10.64 -17.11 12.69
CA ILE A 143 10.36 -17.03 14.12
C ILE A 143 8.89 -16.70 14.38
N LYS A 144 8.52 -16.69 15.66
CA LYS A 144 7.24 -16.20 16.14
C LYS A 144 7.48 -15.01 17.08
N ILE A 145 6.74 -13.92 16.88
CA ILE A 145 6.69 -12.76 17.77
C ILE A 145 5.26 -12.67 18.26
N GLY A 146 5.02 -12.96 19.54
CA GLY A 146 3.66 -13.14 20.07
C GLY A 146 2.89 -14.23 19.33
N ASN A 147 1.79 -13.86 18.66
CA ASN A 147 1.00 -14.74 17.80
C ASN A 147 1.44 -14.72 16.31
N LEU A 148 2.33 -13.81 15.92
CA LEU A 148 2.66 -13.50 14.53
C LEU A 148 3.89 -14.28 14.05
N LYS A 149 3.83 -14.85 12.85
CA LYS A 149 4.96 -15.55 12.23
C LYS A 149 5.74 -14.59 11.35
N VAL A 150 7.07 -14.57 11.51
CA VAL A 150 7.96 -13.60 10.85
C VAL A 150 9.08 -14.35 10.14
N GLY A 151 9.31 -14.04 8.87
CA GLY A 151 10.35 -14.68 8.08
C GLY A 151 10.05 -14.70 6.58
N ASN A 152 10.87 -15.42 5.81
CA ASN A 152 10.91 -15.32 4.34
C ASN A 152 9.69 -15.93 3.63
N ASP A 153 8.95 -16.80 4.34
CA ASP A 153 7.78 -17.51 3.81
C ASP A 153 6.46 -16.75 3.99
N TYR A 154 6.50 -15.64 4.72
CA TYR A 154 5.33 -14.83 5.05
C TYR A 154 5.42 -13.44 4.41
N PRO A 155 4.31 -12.70 4.29
CA PRO A 155 4.36 -11.28 3.98
C PRO A 155 5.22 -10.54 5.01
N MET A 156 5.97 -9.53 4.57
CA MET A 156 6.73 -8.68 5.51
C MET A 156 5.77 -8.04 6.51
N ARG A 157 6.16 -7.99 7.77
CA ARG A 157 5.33 -7.47 8.87
C ARG A 157 5.54 -5.97 9.01
N VAL A 158 4.45 -5.23 9.09
CA VAL A 158 4.52 -3.79 9.36
C VAL A 158 4.51 -3.55 10.87
N LEU A 159 5.59 -2.99 11.39
CA LEU A 159 5.71 -2.51 12.76
C LEU A 159 5.51 -0.99 12.75
N GLY A 160 4.39 -0.53 13.30
CA GLY A 160 4.06 0.90 13.37
C GLY A 160 4.47 1.49 14.70
N GLU A 161 5.34 2.49 14.68
CA GLU A 161 5.82 3.19 15.88
C GLU A 161 4.91 4.33 16.31
N ILE A 162 4.43 4.27 17.55
CA ILE A 162 3.82 5.41 18.23
C ILE A 162 4.93 6.11 19.00
N VAL A 163 5.35 7.29 18.52
CA VAL A 163 6.43 8.07 19.15
C VAL A 163 5.98 8.68 20.48
N HIS A 164 6.91 8.73 21.44
CA HIS A 164 6.76 9.39 22.74
C HIS A 164 5.51 8.98 23.51
N VAL A 165 5.26 7.66 23.60
CA VAL A 165 4.07 7.12 24.28
C VAL A 165 3.88 7.66 25.69
N PRO A 166 4.92 7.82 26.55
CA PRO A 166 4.74 8.37 27.90
C PRO A 166 4.14 9.78 27.96
N TRP A 167 4.24 10.57 26.88
CA TRP A 167 3.68 11.92 26.83
C TRP A 167 2.21 11.97 26.39
N LEU A 168 1.67 10.84 25.92
CA LEU A 168 0.28 10.75 25.49
C LEU A 168 -0.64 10.53 26.69
N SER A 169 -1.79 11.20 26.67
CA SER A 169 -2.91 10.77 27.51
C SER A 169 -3.35 9.36 27.11
N LYS A 170 -4.07 8.69 28.02
CA LYS A 170 -4.64 7.37 27.75
C LYS A 170 -5.50 7.40 26.48
N GLU A 171 -6.36 8.40 26.36
CA GLU A 171 -7.28 8.55 25.22
C GLU A 171 -6.53 8.77 23.90
N GLU A 172 -5.45 9.57 23.89
CA GLU A 172 -4.62 9.77 22.69
C GLU A 172 -3.89 8.50 22.27
N LEU A 173 -3.39 7.72 23.23
CA LEU A 173 -2.78 6.42 22.96
C LEU A 173 -3.82 5.46 22.36
N GLU A 174 -5.01 5.38 22.96
CA GLU A 174 -6.10 4.55 22.46
C GLU A 174 -6.48 4.92 21.01
N GLU A 175 -6.57 6.22 20.70
CA GLU A 175 -6.86 6.72 19.35
C GLU A 175 -5.77 6.32 18.34
N LYS A 176 -4.49 6.47 18.70
CA LYS A 176 -3.38 6.11 17.82
C LYS A 176 -3.29 4.61 17.58
N VAL A 177 -3.48 3.79 18.61
CA VAL A 177 -3.49 2.32 18.48
C VAL A 177 -4.60 1.88 17.53
N ASN A 178 -5.82 2.40 17.71
CA ASN A 178 -6.94 2.11 16.80
C ASN A 178 -6.61 2.51 15.35
N TYR A 179 -6.09 3.72 15.15
CA TYR A 179 -5.69 4.19 13.81
C TYR A 179 -4.62 3.29 13.17
N TYR A 180 -3.62 2.82 13.92
CA TYR A 180 -2.56 1.95 13.40
C TYR A 180 -3.09 0.54 13.06
N VAL A 181 -3.97 0.00 13.90
CA VAL A 181 -4.68 -1.27 13.64
C VAL A 181 -5.51 -1.17 12.37
N GLU A 182 -6.30 -0.11 12.21
CA GLU A 182 -7.11 0.15 11.01
C GLU A 182 -6.26 0.38 9.75
N SER A 183 -5.10 1.02 9.91
CA SER A 183 -4.12 1.22 8.83
C SER A 183 -3.46 -0.10 8.41
N GLY A 184 -3.54 -1.14 9.24
CA GLY A 184 -3.08 -2.48 8.92
C GLY A 184 -1.69 -2.81 9.47
N ALA A 185 -1.24 -2.11 10.52
CA ALA A 185 -0.08 -2.52 11.31
C ALA A 185 -0.23 -3.98 11.75
N ASP A 186 0.82 -4.77 11.59
CA ASP A 186 0.88 -6.16 12.07
C ASP A 186 1.29 -6.22 13.54
N MET A 187 2.06 -5.22 13.99
CA MET A 187 2.57 -5.07 15.36
C MET A 187 2.57 -3.58 15.73
N ILE A 188 2.43 -3.29 17.03
CA ILE A 188 2.48 -1.92 17.57
C ILE A 188 3.79 -1.74 18.31
N ASP A 189 4.57 -0.75 17.92
CA ASP A 189 5.78 -0.35 18.64
C ASP A 189 5.53 0.88 19.49
N LEU A 190 6.00 0.83 20.73
CA LEU A 190 5.84 1.86 21.73
C LEU A 190 7.18 2.59 21.90
N GLY A 191 7.34 3.68 21.15
CA GLY A 191 8.50 4.55 21.23
C GLY A 191 8.51 5.31 22.55
N MET A 192 9.47 5.00 23.41
CA MET A 192 9.68 5.67 24.69
C MET A 192 10.40 7.01 24.49
N VAL A 193 10.64 7.74 25.58
CA VAL A 193 11.29 9.05 25.52
C VAL A 193 12.78 8.88 25.82
N SER A 194 13.62 9.30 24.88
CA SER A 194 15.08 9.20 25.04
C SER A 194 15.58 10.01 26.25
N ASN A 195 16.56 9.46 26.97
CA ASN A 195 17.20 10.07 28.15
C ASN A 195 16.28 10.27 29.37
N GLU A 196 15.13 9.60 29.41
CA GLU A 196 14.21 9.59 30.55
C GLU A 196 13.97 8.14 31.04
N ASP A 197 13.37 7.97 32.22
CA ASP A 197 13.03 6.65 32.79
C ASP A 197 11.54 6.61 33.18
N TYR A 198 10.77 5.94 32.34
CA TYR A 198 9.34 5.67 32.47
C TYR A 198 9.06 4.19 32.73
N SER A 199 10.02 3.44 33.29
CA SER A 199 9.85 2.02 33.61
C SER A 199 8.58 1.76 34.43
N LYS A 200 8.24 2.67 35.36
CA LYS A 200 7.05 2.57 36.20
C LYS A 200 5.72 2.71 35.44
N ASP A 201 5.73 3.39 34.31
CA ASP A 201 4.52 3.68 33.51
C ASP A 201 4.23 2.59 32.48
N LEU A 202 5.24 1.79 32.10
CA LEU A 202 5.13 0.71 31.11
C LEU A 202 3.97 -0.24 31.38
N LYS A 203 3.74 -0.62 32.64
CA LYS A 203 2.63 -1.52 33.00
C LYS A 203 1.28 -0.98 32.57
N GLN A 204 1.03 0.31 32.78
CA GLN A 204 -0.24 0.95 32.42
C GLN A 204 -0.33 1.21 30.91
N ILE A 205 0.79 1.59 30.29
CA ILE A 205 0.90 1.80 28.84
C ILE A 205 0.59 0.49 28.10
N ILE A 206 1.32 -0.59 28.39
CA ILE A 206 1.16 -1.91 27.76
C ILE A 206 -0.26 -2.43 27.97
N LYS A 207 -0.81 -2.25 29.17
CA LYS A 207 -2.21 -2.63 29.45
C LYS A 207 -3.19 -1.89 28.55
N THR A 208 -3.04 -0.56 28.40
CA THR A 208 -3.92 0.25 27.55
C THR A 208 -3.91 -0.25 26.09
N VAL A 209 -2.73 -0.60 25.58
CA VAL A 209 -2.60 -1.11 24.20
C VAL A 209 -3.22 -2.50 24.07
N ARG A 210 -2.96 -3.42 25.01
CA ARG A 210 -3.49 -4.79 25.00
C ARG A 210 -5.01 -4.86 25.23
N ASP A 211 -5.59 -3.86 25.91
CA ASP A 211 -7.05 -3.74 26.06
C ASP A 211 -7.75 -3.44 24.71
N ILE A 212 -7.02 -2.97 23.69
CA ILE A 212 -7.54 -2.62 22.36
C ILE A 212 -7.28 -3.70 21.31
N THR A 213 -6.11 -4.33 21.34
CA THR A 213 -5.66 -5.21 20.24
C THR A 213 -4.83 -6.40 20.74
N ASP A 214 -5.05 -7.56 20.12
CA ASP A 214 -4.26 -8.80 20.32
C ASP A 214 -3.01 -8.87 19.42
N LYS A 215 -2.64 -7.74 18.78
CA LYS A 215 -1.43 -7.69 17.96
C LYS A 215 -0.19 -7.65 18.86
N PRO A 216 0.94 -8.24 18.43
CA PRO A 216 2.16 -8.18 19.20
C PRO A 216 2.57 -6.73 19.48
N VAL A 217 3.00 -6.50 20.71
CA VAL A 217 3.46 -5.21 21.22
C VAL A 217 4.97 -5.25 21.35
N SER A 218 5.60 -4.15 20.95
CA SER A 218 7.03 -3.90 21.07
C SER A 218 7.27 -2.64 21.91
N VAL A 219 8.40 -2.59 22.62
CA VAL A 219 8.85 -1.39 23.35
C VAL A 219 10.20 -0.97 22.79
N ASP A 220 10.29 0.28 22.33
CA ASP A 220 11.51 0.88 21.79
C ASP A 220 12.07 1.94 22.74
N THR A 221 13.26 1.67 23.27
CA THR A 221 13.95 2.55 24.22
C THR A 221 15.46 2.31 24.28
N LEU A 222 16.19 3.36 24.62
CA LEU A 222 17.62 3.30 24.95
C LEU A 222 17.87 3.07 26.46
N ASN A 223 16.82 3.09 27.29
CA ASN A 223 16.95 2.93 28.74
C ASN A 223 16.89 1.45 29.15
N THR A 224 17.98 0.92 29.71
CA THR A 224 18.05 -0.48 30.15
C THR A 224 17.00 -0.85 31.21
N ASN A 225 16.64 0.06 32.12
CA ASN A 225 15.60 -0.21 33.13
C ASN A 225 14.23 -0.43 32.47
N GLU A 226 13.91 0.36 31.45
CA GLU A 226 12.66 0.21 30.69
C GLU A 226 12.65 -1.11 29.91
N LEU A 227 13.79 -1.50 29.30
CA LEU A 227 13.91 -2.80 28.63
C LEU A 227 13.70 -3.96 29.60
N ILE A 228 14.32 -3.92 30.78
CA ILE A 228 14.17 -4.94 31.83
C ILE A 228 12.70 -5.05 32.25
N GLU A 229 12.04 -3.92 32.53
CA GLU A 229 10.64 -3.93 32.94
C GLU A 229 9.71 -4.41 31.82
N ALA A 230 9.96 -4.01 30.57
CA ALA A 230 9.21 -4.50 29.42
C ALA A 230 9.31 -6.04 29.27
N ILE A 231 10.51 -6.60 29.46
CA ILE A 231 10.72 -8.06 29.48
C ILE A 231 9.95 -8.70 30.64
N ASN A 232 10.02 -8.13 31.84
CA ASN A 232 9.30 -8.64 33.02
C ASN A 232 7.78 -8.67 32.82
N LEU A 233 7.26 -7.69 32.06
CA LEU A 233 5.85 -7.56 31.67
C LEU A 233 5.45 -8.41 30.46
N ASP A 234 6.31 -9.31 30.00
CA ASP A 234 6.05 -10.25 28.89
C ASP A 234 5.67 -9.55 27.58
N VAL A 235 6.34 -8.43 27.26
CA VAL A 235 6.26 -7.81 25.93
C VAL A 235 6.73 -8.79 24.85
N ASP A 236 6.13 -8.73 23.65
CA ASP A 236 6.43 -9.69 22.59
C ASP A 236 7.80 -9.44 21.96
N MET A 237 8.23 -8.17 21.90
CA MET A 237 9.50 -7.75 21.34
C MET A 237 10.06 -6.51 22.05
N ILE A 238 11.40 -6.36 22.06
CA ILE A 238 12.08 -5.14 22.52
C ILE A 238 13.05 -4.60 21.46
N LEU A 239 13.12 -3.27 21.38
CA LEU A 239 14.06 -2.49 20.60
C LEU A 239 14.86 -1.62 21.60
N SER A 240 16.18 -1.75 21.71
CA SER A 240 17.00 -2.79 21.08
C SER A 240 18.11 -3.28 22.00
N VAL A 241 18.64 -4.46 21.66
CA VAL A 241 19.76 -5.09 22.37
C VAL A 241 21.03 -4.90 21.56
N ASP A 242 22.06 -4.39 22.20
CA ASP A 242 23.37 -4.17 21.59
C ASP A 242 24.50 -4.64 22.52
N SER A 243 25.76 -4.44 22.12
CA SER A 243 26.89 -4.93 22.93
C SER A 243 27.02 -4.26 24.30
N GLY A 244 26.42 -3.07 24.47
CA GLY A 244 26.50 -2.26 25.68
C GLY A 244 25.50 -2.66 26.76
N ASN A 245 24.36 -3.23 26.39
CA ASN A 245 23.29 -3.63 27.33
C ASN A 245 23.06 -5.16 27.42
N PHE A 246 23.62 -5.97 26.51
CA PHE A 246 23.36 -7.42 26.46
C PHE A 246 23.59 -8.15 27.78
N ASP A 247 24.74 -7.94 28.43
CA ASP A 247 25.11 -8.70 29.64
C ASP A 247 24.17 -8.39 30.82
N GLU A 248 23.62 -7.17 30.88
CA GLU A 248 22.65 -6.73 31.88
C GLU A 248 21.24 -7.28 31.61
N LEU A 249 20.85 -7.39 30.33
CA LEU A 249 19.55 -7.95 29.92
C LEU A 249 19.51 -9.48 29.92
N LEU A 250 20.67 -10.13 29.82
CA LEU A 250 20.79 -11.58 29.67
C LEU A 250 20.03 -12.41 30.72
N PRO A 251 20.06 -12.09 32.04
CA PRO A 251 19.31 -12.83 33.03
C PRO A 251 17.80 -12.81 32.75
N HIS A 252 17.27 -11.63 32.40
CA HIS A 252 15.85 -11.42 32.12
C HIS A 252 15.41 -12.10 30.82
N LEU A 253 16.25 -12.01 29.77
CA LEU A 253 15.99 -12.65 28.48
C LEU A 253 16.02 -14.18 28.54
N LYS A 254 16.73 -14.77 29.50
CA LYS A 254 16.72 -16.23 29.71
C LYS A 254 15.46 -16.73 30.40
N GLU A 255 14.83 -15.89 31.22
CA GLU A 255 13.62 -16.24 31.98
C GLU A 255 12.35 -16.10 31.14
N LYS A 256 12.37 -15.23 30.13
CA LYS A 256 11.21 -14.83 29.33
C LYS A 256 11.40 -15.15 27.85
N ASN A 257 10.30 -15.20 27.09
CA ASN A 257 10.32 -15.50 25.65
C ASN A 257 10.24 -14.23 24.77
N THR A 258 10.70 -13.08 25.28
CA THR A 258 10.70 -11.82 24.55
C THR A 258 11.72 -11.87 23.42
N VAL A 259 11.30 -11.50 22.21
CA VAL A 259 12.18 -11.41 21.05
C VAL A 259 12.96 -10.10 21.09
N SER A 260 14.25 -10.13 20.74
CA SER A 260 15.07 -8.90 20.71
C SER A 260 15.40 -8.49 19.28
N VAL A 261 15.19 -7.22 18.96
CA VAL A 261 15.88 -6.60 17.82
C VAL A 261 17.31 -6.29 18.24
N VAL A 262 18.27 -6.75 17.45
CA VAL A 262 19.69 -6.71 17.77
C VAL A 262 20.40 -5.74 16.85
N LEU A 263 21.19 -4.83 17.44
CA LEU A 263 21.96 -3.81 16.72
C LEU A 263 23.46 -4.12 16.68
N PRO A 264 24.19 -3.62 15.66
CA PRO A 264 25.64 -3.75 15.54
C PRO A 264 26.39 -2.65 16.33
N THR A 265 25.77 -2.06 17.36
CA THR A 265 26.26 -0.89 18.11
C THR A 265 26.78 -1.28 19.51
N ASN A 266 27.37 -0.28 20.17
CA ASN A 266 27.58 -0.25 21.62
C ASN A 266 27.32 1.17 22.13
N TYR A 267 26.05 1.48 22.41
CA TYR A 267 25.65 2.82 22.86
C TYR A 267 26.25 3.20 24.23
N LYS A 268 26.56 2.22 25.08
CA LYS A 268 27.23 2.47 26.36
C LYS A 268 28.61 3.12 26.21
N THR A 269 29.30 2.85 25.10
CA THR A 269 30.59 3.46 24.72
C THR A 269 30.46 4.46 23.56
N ASN A 270 29.25 4.75 23.08
CA ASN A 270 28.95 5.55 21.89
C ASN A 270 29.62 5.02 20.60
N GLU A 271 29.83 3.71 20.48
CA GLU A 271 30.38 3.11 19.26
C GLU A 271 29.25 2.75 18.30
N VAL A 272 29.25 3.39 17.13
CA VAL A 272 28.32 3.13 16.02
C VAL A 272 29.16 2.75 14.79
N PRO A 273 28.84 1.65 14.08
CA PRO A 273 29.63 1.22 12.93
C PRO A 273 29.44 2.16 11.74
N GLU A 274 30.54 2.62 11.14
CA GLU A 274 30.53 3.58 10.03
C GLU A 274 30.79 2.91 8.67
N THR A 275 31.11 1.61 8.65
CA THR A 275 31.36 0.86 7.41
C THR A 275 30.49 -0.38 7.31
N ILE A 276 30.31 -0.87 6.07
CA ILE A 276 29.61 -2.14 5.78
C ILE A 276 30.23 -3.30 6.57
N SER A 277 31.57 -3.35 6.62
CA SER A 277 32.29 -4.44 7.28
C SER A 277 32.08 -4.43 8.79
N GLU A 278 32.14 -3.25 9.43
CA GLU A 278 31.90 -3.12 10.87
C GLU A 278 30.47 -3.47 11.24
N LYS A 279 29.47 -3.01 10.46
CA LYS A 279 28.06 -3.37 10.66
C LYS A 279 27.89 -4.90 10.69
N ILE A 280 28.46 -5.60 9.71
CA ILE A 280 28.36 -7.07 9.62
C ILE A 280 29.09 -7.76 10.77
N GLN A 281 30.35 -7.40 11.03
CA GLN A 281 31.17 -8.05 12.05
C GLN A 281 30.60 -7.85 13.46
N ASN A 282 30.15 -6.64 13.78
CA ASN A 282 29.55 -6.35 15.08
C ASN A 282 28.22 -7.10 15.25
N MET A 283 27.39 -7.15 14.19
CA MET A 283 26.14 -7.92 14.19
C MET A 283 26.40 -9.41 14.43
N GLU A 284 27.33 -10.02 13.70
CA GLU A 284 27.66 -11.44 13.84
C GLU A 284 28.17 -11.75 15.25
N LYS A 285 29.02 -10.88 15.82
CA LYS A 285 29.56 -11.01 17.18
C LYS A 285 28.47 -11.04 18.26
N ILE A 286 27.48 -10.15 18.19
CA ILE A 286 26.39 -10.15 19.18
C ILE A 286 25.42 -11.31 18.95
N LEU A 287 25.15 -11.69 17.69
CA LEU A 287 24.28 -12.83 17.38
C LEU A 287 24.90 -14.18 17.80
N GLU A 288 26.22 -14.30 17.82
CA GLU A 288 26.90 -15.45 18.44
C GLU A 288 26.54 -15.56 19.92
N LYS A 289 26.55 -14.45 20.68
CA LYS A 289 26.10 -14.46 22.09
C LYS A 289 24.64 -14.89 22.22
N PHE A 290 23.74 -14.42 21.34
CA PHE A 290 22.34 -14.86 21.34
C PHE A 290 22.22 -16.36 21.08
N LYS A 291 22.98 -16.89 20.12
CA LYS A 291 23.00 -18.32 19.77
C LYS A 291 23.53 -19.18 20.91
N GLU A 292 24.62 -18.79 21.55
CA GLU A 292 25.20 -19.48 22.73
C GLU A 292 24.20 -19.57 23.89
N ASN A 293 23.38 -18.53 24.05
CA ASN A 293 22.39 -18.44 25.12
C ASN A 293 20.99 -18.92 24.70
N LYS A 294 20.82 -19.44 23.47
CA LYS A 294 19.55 -19.93 22.91
C LYS A 294 18.42 -18.89 22.91
N LEU A 295 18.76 -17.63 22.70
CA LEU A 295 17.82 -16.52 22.62
C LEU A 295 17.32 -16.31 21.18
N THR A 296 16.13 -15.74 21.02
CA THR A 296 15.55 -15.43 19.71
C THR A 296 15.85 -13.97 19.35
N ALA A 297 16.39 -13.74 18.15
CA ALA A 297 16.76 -12.43 17.68
C ALA A 297 16.14 -12.10 16.31
N VAL A 298 15.94 -10.80 16.07
CA VAL A 298 15.81 -10.19 14.76
C VAL A 298 17.03 -9.31 14.56
N ALA A 299 17.73 -9.46 13.43
CA ALA A 299 18.92 -8.65 13.16
C ALA A 299 18.51 -7.33 12.48
N ASP A 300 19.04 -6.22 12.96
CA ASP A 300 18.92 -4.91 12.31
C ASP A 300 20.29 -4.33 12.00
N PRO A 301 20.83 -4.52 10.78
CA PRO A 301 22.09 -3.90 10.36
C PRO A 301 22.06 -2.36 10.29
N ILE A 302 20.93 -1.74 10.63
CA ILE A 302 20.62 -0.31 10.62
C ILE A 302 20.59 0.23 9.20
N LEU A 303 19.37 0.45 8.69
CA LEU A 303 19.11 1.19 7.46
C LEU A 303 19.30 2.69 7.72
N GLU A 304 20.18 3.32 6.95
CA GLU A 304 20.65 4.69 7.19
C GLU A 304 19.90 5.73 6.36
N PRO A 305 19.79 6.99 6.84
CA PRO A 305 19.28 8.09 6.03
C PRO A 305 20.10 8.33 4.75
N ILE A 306 19.47 8.98 3.77
CA ILE A 306 20.15 9.37 2.52
C ILE A 306 21.26 10.38 2.86
N ASN A 307 22.46 10.14 2.31
CA ASN A 307 23.66 10.94 2.54
C ASN A 307 24.11 11.03 4.01
N ASN A 308 23.74 10.06 4.85
CA ASN A 308 24.32 9.96 6.19
C ASN A 308 25.85 9.90 6.12
N SER A 309 26.52 10.50 7.11
CA SER A 309 27.98 10.47 7.22
C SER A 309 28.45 9.10 7.70
N GLY A 310 29.59 8.62 7.23
CA GLY A 310 30.01 7.23 7.42
C GLY A 310 29.28 6.32 6.46
N CYS A 311 28.45 5.40 6.98
CA CYS A 311 27.67 4.49 6.17
C CYS A 311 26.41 5.19 5.66
N ASN A 312 26.31 5.39 4.34
CA ASN A 312 25.13 6.01 3.73
C ASN A 312 24.01 5.00 3.46
N PHE A 313 22.83 5.49 3.07
CA PHE A 313 21.67 4.66 2.69
C PHE A 313 22.03 3.47 1.78
N THR A 314 22.72 3.70 0.66
CA THR A 314 23.06 2.62 -0.29
C THR A 314 23.98 1.59 0.34
N GLU A 315 24.99 2.03 1.09
CA GLU A 315 25.91 1.14 1.79
C GLU A 315 25.19 0.32 2.87
N SER A 316 24.25 0.92 3.60
CA SER A 316 23.44 0.22 4.61
C SER A 316 22.53 -0.85 3.99
N VAL A 317 21.99 -0.60 2.79
CA VAL A 317 21.26 -1.60 1.98
C VAL A 317 22.19 -2.75 1.59
N ILE A 318 23.42 -2.45 1.16
CA ILE A 318 24.43 -3.46 0.83
C ILE A 318 24.81 -4.28 2.08
N ALA A 319 24.95 -3.63 3.24
CA ALA A 319 25.21 -4.31 4.51
C ALA A 319 24.10 -5.31 4.87
N CYS A 320 22.83 -4.91 4.70
CA CYS A 320 21.69 -5.81 4.88
C CYS A 320 21.74 -7.02 3.93
N TYR A 321 22.03 -6.77 2.65
CA TYR A 321 22.14 -7.82 1.63
C TYR A 321 23.27 -8.81 1.92
N GLU A 322 24.48 -8.30 2.18
CA GLU A 322 25.65 -9.12 2.46
C GLU A 322 25.52 -9.90 3.77
N PHE A 323 24.91 -9.31 4.80
CA PHE A 323 24.59 -9.99 6.05
C PHE A 323 23.58 -11.12 5.82
N LYS A 324 22.47 -10.85 5.12
CA LYS A 324 21.38 -11.84 4.90
C LYS A 324 21.83 -13.03 4.04
N LYS A 325 22.79 -12.85 3.12
CA LYS A 325 23.39 -13.96 2.37
C LYS A 325 24.11 -14.99 3.25
N ARG A 326 24.62 -14.56 4.41
CA ARG A 326 25.43 -15.39 5.32
C ARG A 326 24.60 -15.93 6.48
N ASN A 327 23.49 -15.28 6.81
CA ASN A 327 22.74 -15.52 8.03
C ASN A 327 21.25 -15.80 7.74
N ASN A 328 20.75 -16.97 8.14
CA ASN A 328 19.34 -17.33 8.01
C ASN A 328 18.54 -16.89 9.25
N ILE A 329 18.41 -15.58 9.45
CA ILE A 329 17.69 -14.94 10.56
C ILE A 329 16.73 -13.87 10.01
N PRO A 330 15.61 -13.55 10.71
CA PRO A 330 14.76 -12.44 10.33
C PRO A 330 15.51 -11.10 10.32
N ILE A 331 15.22 -10.28 9.32
CA ILE A 331 15.82 -8.96 9.15
C ILE A 331 14.77 -7.87 9.44
N PHE A 332 15.15 -6.96 10.33
CA PHE A 332 14.45 -5.70 10.56
C PHE A 332 14.86 -4.69 9.51
N PHE A 333 13.91 -3.87 9.05
CA PHE A 333 14.12 -2.88 8.01
C PHE A 333 13.46 -1.56 8.42
N GLY A 334 14.26 -0.66 9.01
CA GLY A 334 13.85 0.66 9.48
C GLY A 334 13.59 1.65 8.34
N ILE A 335 12.49 1.48 7.61
CA ILE A 335 12.13 2.35 6.48
C ILE A 335 11.93 3.80 6.93
N GLY A 336 11.41 4.01 8.14
CA GLY A 336 11.21 5.34 8.74
C GLY A 336 12.45 6.23 8.70
N ASN A 337 13.65 5.65 8.90
CA ASN A 337 14.93 6.38 8.86
C ASN A 337 15.20 7.08 7.52
N VAL A 338 14.57 6.59 6.45
CA VAL A 338 14.71 7.15 5.11
C VAL A 338 13.52 8.04 4.80
N THR A 339 12.29 7.55 4.99
CA THR A 339 11.09 8.25 4.53
C THR A 339 10.80 9.52 5.30
N GLU A 340 11.00 9.52 6.63
CA GLU A 340 10.76 10.70 7.46
C GLU A 340 11.76 11.82 7.17
N LEU A 341 12.95 11.47 6.66
CA LEU A 341 14.03 12.41 6.34
C LEU A 341 14.14 12.72 4.84
N PHE A 342 13.12 12.38 4.05
CA PHE A 342 13.08 12.64 2.61
C PHE A 342 11.82 13.41 2.20
N ASP A 343 11.97 14.63 1.68
CA ASP A 343 10.85 15.51 1.30
C ASP A 343 10.23 15.14 -0.06
N VAL A 344 9.57 13.99 -0.10
CA VAL A 344 8.83 13.45 -1.26
C VAL A 344 7.56 12.73 -0.80
N ASP A 345 6.67 12.37 -1.72
CA ASP A 345 5.49 11.57 -1.39
C ASP A 345 5.88 10.17 -0.87
N SER A 346 5.42 9.84 0.34
CA SER A 346 5.82 8.64 1.06
C SER A 346 5.49 7.34 0.32
N ASN A 347 4.35 7.25 -0.36
CA ASN A 347 3.87 6.03 -1.01
C ASN A 347 4.87 5.44 -2.01
N GLY A 348 5.53 6.28 -2.82
CA GLY A 348 6.51 5.82 -3.81
C GLY A 348 7.82 5.35 -3.16
N VAL A 349 8.27 6.05 -2.11
CA VAL A 349 9.48 5.69 -1.36
C VAL A 349 9.26 4.42 -0.56
N ASN A 350 8.17 4.35 0.22
CA ASN A 350 7.74 3.18 0.97
C ASN A 350 7.66 1.94 0.08
N ALA A 351 7.02 2.05 -1.10
CA ALA A 351 6.92 0.94 -2.05
C ALA A 351 8.30 0.48 -2.56
N SER A 352 9.17 1.42 -2.91
CA SER A 352 10.48 1.13 -3.48
C SER A 352 11.43 0.51 -2.46
N ILE A 353 11.48 1.06 -1.25
CA ILE A 353 12.32 0.55 -0.16
C ILE A 353 11.79 -0.80 0.34
N ALA A 354 10.47 -0.99 0.42
CA ALA A 354 9.89 -2.31 0.71
C ALA A 354 10.25 -3.34 -0.37
N ALA A 355 10.29 -2.96 -1.66
CA ALA A 355 10.70 -3.86 -2.73
C ALA A 355 12.17 -4.31 -2.56
N ILE A 356 13.07 -3.36 -2.28
CA ILE A 356 14.48 -3.66 -1.94
C ILE A 356 14.54 -4.59 -0.73
N GLY A 357 13.80 -4.27 0.34
CA GLY A 357 13.69 -5.10 1.54
C GLY A 357 13.26 -6.53 1.21
N GLN A 358 12.22 -6.72 0.39
CA GLN A 358 11.79 -8.06 -0.01
C GLN A 358 12.85 -8.84 -0.79
N GLU A 359 13.53 -8.18 -1.73
CA GLU A 359 14.58 -8.81 -2.55
C GLU A 359 15.79 -9.23 -1.71
N ILE A 360 16.13 -8.44 -0.69
CA ILE A 360 17.16 -8.77 0.30
C ILE A 360 16.70 -9.94 1.20
N GLY A 361 15.41 -10.02 1.51
CA GLY A 361 14.87 -10.92 2.53
C GLY A 361 14.65 -10.25 3.89
N GLY A 362 14.33 -8.95 3.87
CA GLY A 362 13.70 -8.17 4.94
C GLY A 362 12.38 -8.78 5.36
N ASN A 363 12.08 -8.72 6.66
CA ASN A 363 10.91 -9.41 7.24
C ASN A 363 10.04 -8.49 8.10
N ILE A 364 10.61 -7.45 8.70
CA ILE A 364 9.87 -6.42 9.44
C ILE A 364 10.13 -5.07 8.77
N LEU A 365 9.07 -4.37 8.39
CA LEU A 365 9.10 -3.00 7.88
C LEU A 365 8.70 -2.09 9.04
N PHE A 366 9.63 -1.28 9.52
CA PHE A 366 9.42 -0.39 10.65
C PHE A 366 9.31 1.06 10.18
N THR A 367 8.27 1.74 10.66
CA THR A 367 8.07 3.16 10.38
C THR A 367 7.20 3.81 11.45
N PRO A 368 7.51 5.07 11.84
CA PRO A 368 6.53 5.94 12.47
C PRO A 368 5.61 6.60 11.43
N GLU A 369 4.62 7.34 11.92
CA GLU A 369 3.97 8.42 11.17
C GLU A 369 4.19 9.74 11.92
N ALA A 370 5.46 10.12 12.09
CA ALA A 370 5.86 11.23 12.95
C ALA A 370 5.61 12.59 12.28
N SER A 371 5.80 12.67 10.96
CA SER A 371 5.54 13.87 10.18
C SER A 371 4.26 13.78 9.36
N GLN A 372 3.68 14.95 9.03
CA GLN A 372 2.46 15.00 8.21
C GLN A 372 2.68 14.48 6.78
N LYS A 373 3.91 14.52 6.26
CA LYS A 373 4.25 13.99 4.93
C LYS A 373 4.29 12.46 4.90
N CYS A 374 4.58 11.82 6.03
CA CYS A 374 4.59 10.37 6.19
C CYS A 374 3.27 9.82 6.73
N LYS A 375 2.22 10.64 6.80
CA LYS A 375 0.87 10.18 7.12
C LYS A 375 0.47 9.07 6.14
N PHE A 376 -0.13 8.00 6.68
CA PHE A 376 -0.49 6.76 5.98
C PHE A 376 0.66 5.80 5.66
N SER A 377 1.90 6.07 6.10
CA SER A 377 3.04 5.17 5.84
C SER A 377 2.78 3.72 6.27
N ILE A 378 2.03 3.50 7.37
CA ILE A 378 1.68 2.15 7.82
C ILE A 378 0.79 1.45 6.79
N LYS A 379 -0.24 2.16 6.30
CA LYS A 379 -1.15 1.63 5.28
C LYS A 379 -0.46 1.41 3.94
N GLU A 380 0.46 2.30 3.59
CA GLU A 380 1.28 2.22 2.38
C GLU A 380 2.18 0.99 2.43
N LEU A 381 2.95 0.82 3.51
CA LEU A 381 3.82 -0.34 3.72
C LEU A 381 3.04 -1.64 3.82
N LYS A 382 1.85 -1.63 4.43
CA LYS A 382 0.99 -2.82 4.47
C LYS A 382 0.55 -3.23 3.06
N THR A 383 0.18 -2.26 2.24
CA THR A 383 -0.22 -2.51 0.86
C THR A 383 0.97 -2.97 0.02
N ALA A 384 2.14 -2.34 0.18
CA ALA A 384 3.38 -2.75 -0.47
C ALA A 384 3.78 -4.19 -0.09
N SER A 385 3.76 -4.54 1.21
CA SER A 385 4.06 -5.89 1.70
C SER A 385 3.19 -6.96 1.02
N LYS A 386 1.87 -6.72 0.94
CA LYS A 386 0.96 -7.65 0.26
C LYS A 386 1.23 -7.75 -1.23
N MET A 387 1.40 -6.61 -1.91
CA MET A 387 1.69 -6.53 -3.33
C MET A 387 2.98 -7.30 -3.69
N LEU A 388 4.06 -7.04 -2.95
CA LEU A 388 5.37 -7.63 -3.18
C LEU A 388 5.37 -9.13 -2.84
N PHE A 389 4.71 -9.54 -1.75
CA PHE A 389 4.60 -10.95 -1.38
C PHE A 389 3.93 -11.77 -2.49
N LEU A 390 2.82 -11.25 -3.03
CA LEU A 390 2.09 -11.90 -4.12
C LEU A 390 2.92 -11.97 -5.40
N ALA A 391 3.64 -10.91 -5.74
CA ALA A 391 4.53 -10.86 -6.89
C ALA A 391 5.61 -11.95 -6.79
N LYS A 392 6.28 -12.05 -5.62
CA LYS A 392 7.29 -13.10 -5.35
C LYS A 392 6.68 -14.50 -5.43
N LYS A 393 5.56 -14.74 -4.73
CA LYS A 393 4.88 -16.05 -4.69
C LYS A 393 4.45 -16.53 -6.08
N ARG A 394 4.03 -15.62 -6.95
CA ARG A 394 3.55 -15.92 -8.31
C ARG A 394 4.66 -15.87 -9.36
N ASN A 395 5.90 -15.55 -8.96
CA ASN A 395 7.02 -15.28 -9.87
C ASN A 395 6.62 -14.27 -10.97
N SER A 396 5.99 -13.17 -10.57
CA SER A 396 5.48 -12.13 -11.45
C SER A 396 6.00 -10.76 -11.03
N LEU A 397 5.83 -9.77 -11.91
CA LEU A 397 6.06 -8.37 -11.54
C LEU A 397 5.01 -7.91 -10.52
N PRO A 398 5.32 -6.90 -9.67
CA PRO A 398 4.37 -6.30 -8.72
C PRO A 398 3.38 -5.36 -9.43
N LYS A 399 2.71 -5.88 -10.45
CA LYS A 399 1.75 -5.18 -11.29
C LYS A 399 0.50 -6.04 -11.39
N ASP A 400 -0.66 -5.43 -11.19
CA ASP A 400 -1.98 -6.08 -11.32
C ASP A 400 -2.18 -7.32 -10.44
N VAL A 401 -1.49 -7.39 -9.29
CA VAL A 401 -1.57 -8.54 -8.36
C VAL A 401 -2.78 -8.51 -7.42
N GLY A 402 -3.59 -7.45 -7.48
CA GLY A 402 -4.75 -7.20 -6.62
C GLY A 402 -4.57 -6.07 -5.61
N TYR A 403 -3.34 -5.60 -5.40
CA TYR A 403 -3.01 -4.45 -4.57
C TYR A 403 -2.14 -3.48 -5.37
N ASP A 404 -2.29 -2.18 -5.12
CA ASP A 404 -1.46 -1.12 -5.72
C ASP A 404 -1.39 0.12 -4.81
N LEU A 405 -0.47 1.03 -5.13
CA LEU A 405 -0.23 2.29 -4.40
C LEU A 405 -0.42 3.52 -5.31
N ILE A 406 -1.37 3.42 -6.24
CA ILE A 406 -1.72 4.53 -7.14
C ILE A 406 -2.80 5.38 -6.46
N ASN A 407 -2.39 6.35 -5.65
CA ASN A 407 -3.30 7.14 -4.82
C ASN A 407 -3.81 8.43 -5.48
N TYR A 408 -2.98 9.08 -6.30
CA TYR A 408 -3.23 10.45 -6.80
C TYR A 408 -3.37 10.55 -8.31
N LYS A 409 -3.18 9.43 -9.02
CA LYS A 409 -3.20 9.34 -10.48
C LYS A 409 -4.23 8.31 -10.88
N ASP A 410 -4.84 8.45 -12.04
CA ASP A 410 -5.66 7.38 -12.56
C ASP A 410 -4.79 6.35 -13.29
N LYS A 411 -5.08 5.09 -13.01
CA LYS A 411 -4.43 3.95 -13.69
C LYS A 411 -4.81 3.87 -15.17
N LYS A 412 -5.91 4.51 -15.56
CA LYS A 412 -6.41 4.65 -16.94
C LYS A 412 -7.00 6.04 -17.11
N PHE A 413 -6.77 6.65 -18.26
CA PHE A 413 -7.27 7.98 -18.57
C PHE A 413 -7.82 7.96 -19.99
N ASP A 414 -9.15 7.85 -20.10
CA ASP A 414 -9.88 7.83 -21.38
C ASP A 414 -10.96 8.92 -21.30
N GLU A 415 -10.56 10.18 -21.52
CA GLU A 415 -11.47 11.32 -21.62
C GLU A 415 -11.67 11.65 -23.10
N GLU A 416 -12.85 11.37 -23.63
CA GLU A 416 -13.26 11.77 -24.99
C GLU A 416 -14.23 12.95 -24.90
N PHE A 417 -13.98 13.99 -25.71
CA PHE A 417 -14.85 15.16 -25.84
C PHE A 417 -15.46 15.16 -27.24
N ASP A 418 -16.52 14.38 -27.43
CA ASP A 418 -17.25 14.35 -28.70
C ASP A 418 -18.52 15.21 -28.59
N LEU A 419 -18.38 16.50 -28.91
CA LEU A 419 -19.50 17.42 -29.13
C LEU A 419 -19.25 18.22 -30.40
N GLU A 420 -19.84 17.77 -31.51
CA GLU A 420 -19.88 18.53 -32.77
C GLU A 420 -20.99 19.61 -32.70
N ASP A 421 -20.75 20.77 -33.32
CA ASP A 421 -21.73 21.86 -33.48
C ASP A 421 -22.27 22.56 -32.21
N VAL A 422 -21.48 22.63 -31.12
CA VAL A 422 -21.86 23.38 -29.90
C VAL A 422 -21.10 24.70 -29.80
N LYS A 423 -21.80 25.80 -29.48
CA LYS A 423 -21.19 27.12 -29.23
C LYS A 423 -20.31 27.07 -27.98
N ILE A 424 -19.03 27.38 -28.14
CA ILE A 424 -18.07 27.54 -27.04
C ILE A 424 -18.16 28.99 -26.51
N ILE A 425 -18.24 29.14 -25.19
CA ILE A 425 -18.18 30.42 -24.49
C ILE A 425 -16.97 30.38 -23.56
N GLU A 426 -16.04 31.31 -23.71
CA GLU A 426 -14.89 31.43 -22.80
C GLU A 426 -15.34 31.97 -21.43
N ALA A 427 -14.91 31.31 -20.36
CA ALA A 427 -15.25 31.70 -19.00
C ALA A 427 -14.45 32.95 -18.59
N VAL A 428 -15.10 33.90 -17.94
CA VAL A 428 -14.48 35.11 -17.38
C VAL A 428 -14.83 35.16 -15.89
N GLU A 429 -13.83 35.38 -15.05
CA GLU A 429 -14.01 35.51 -13.60
C GLU A 429 -14.74 36.83 -13.26
N ASN A 430 -15.64 36.79 -12.28
CA ASN A 430 -16.31 37.98 -11.78
C ASN A 430 -15.58 38.51 -10.54
N GLU A 431 -14.98 39.69 -10.65
CA GLU A 431 -14.22 40.33 -9.57
C GLU A 431 -15.07 40.73 -8.35
N LYS A 432 -16.41 40.80 -8.48
CA LYS A 432 -17.31 41.26 -7.40
C LYS A 432 -18.00 40.09 -6.69
N GLN A 433 -17.62 39.87 -5.43
CA GLN A 433 -18.32 38.93 -4.54
C GLN A 433 -19.50 39.62 -3.83
N LEU A 434 -20.72 39.13 -4.03
CA LEU A 434 -21.90 39.66 -3.35
C LEU A 434 -22.15 38.90 -2.05
N LEU A 435 -22.24 39.61 -0.92
CA LEU A 435 -22.48 38.99 0.39
C LEU A 435 -23.92 38.44 0.50
N ASP A 436 -24.05 37.21 0.99
CA ASP A 436 -25.34 36.59 1.35
C ASP A 436 -25.76 37.00 2.79
N ARG A 437 -26.97 36.61 3.22
CA ARG A 437 -27.52 36.88 4.57
C ARG A 437 -26.68 36.34 5.73
N GLY A 438 -25.86 35.33 5.45
CA GLY A 438 -25.00 34.67 6.42
C GLY A 438 -23.80 34.05 5.71
N SER A 439 -22.83 33.60 6.48
CA SER A 439 -21.59 33.01 5.96
C SER A 439 -21.33 31.65 6.59
N PHE A 440 -20.55 30.82 5.89
CA PHE A 440 -20.10 29.53 6.39
C PHE A 440 -18.61 29.56 6.71
N LYS A 441 -18.25 29.10 7.91
CA LYS A 441 -16.88 28.71 8.23
C LYS A 441 -16.77 27.20 8.16
N ILE A 442 -15.95 26.73 7.23
CA ILE A 442 -15.74 25.31 7.00
C ILE A 442 -14.49 24.88 7.76
N ARG A 443 -14.58 23.72 8.41
CA ARG A 443 -13.47 23.06 9.08
C ARG A 443 -13.50 21.58 8.76
N VAL A 444 -12.33 20.98 8.80
CA VAL A 444 -12.14 19.56 8.64
C VAL A 444 -12.02 18.93 10.03
N ASP A 445 -12.92 18.01 10.37
CA ASP A 445 -12.84 17.15 11.55
C ASP A 445 -12.18 15.83 11.15
N ARG A 446 -10.86 15.74 11.35
CA ARG A 446 -10.09 14.55 10.95
C ARG A 446 -10.38 13.34 11.83
N LYS A 447 -10.77 13.57 13.09
CA LYS A 447 -11.04 12.50 14.06
C LYS A 447 -12.28 11.71 13.65
N ASN A 448 -13.34 12.42 13.25
CA ASN A 448 -14.58 11.78 12.81
C ASN A 448 -14.63 11.55 11.29
N ASN A 449 -13.59 11.95 10.55
CA ASN A 449 -13.56 11.97 9.09
C ASN A 449 -14.78 12.73 8.49
N GLU A 450 -15.08 13.90 9.08
CA GLU A 450 -16.22 14.74 8.73
C GLU A 450 -15.79 16.17 8.36
N ILE A 451 -16.67 16.84 7.63
CA ILE A 451 -16.58 18.28 7.36
C ILE A 451 -17.62 18.97 8.25
N THR A 452 -17.18 20.05 8.90
CA THR A 452 -18.00 20.89 9.76
C THR A 452 -18.22 22.24 9.09
N ALA A 453 -19.46 22.57 8.75
CA ALA A 453 -19.85 23.87 8.24
C ALA A 453 -20.61 24.65 9.33
N THR A 454 -19.96 25.63 9.93
CA THR A 454 -20.60 26.50 10.94
C THR A 454 -21.25 27.69 10.22
N TYR A 455 -22.55 27.85 10.39
CA TYR A 455 -23.31 28.96 9.81
C TYR A 455 -23.33 30.16 10.76
N TYR A 456 -23.00 31.34 10.23
CA TYR A 456 -22.94 32.60 10.97
C TYR A 456 -23.93 33.62 10.40
N VAL A 457 -24.55 34.39 11.31
CA VAL A 457 -25.31 35.59 10.98
C VAL A 457 -24.82 36.70 11.89
N HIS A 458 -24.41 37.85 11.33
CA HIS A 458 -23.78 38.95 12.06
C HIS A 458 -22.63 38.49 12.98
N ALA A 459 -21.73 37.66 12.45
CA ALA A 459 -20.59 37.07 13.16
C ALA A 459 -20.94 36.18 14.38
N GLN A 460 -22.22 35.82 14.57
CA GLN A 460 -22.64 34.90 15.63
C GLN A 460 -22.96 33.51 15.06
N PRO A 461 -22.37 32.43 15.61
CA PRO A 461 -22.67 31.07 15.15
C PRO A 461 -24.13 30.74 15.48
N LYS A 462 -24.87 30.26 14.48
CA LYS A 462 -26.29 29.90 14.63
C LYS A 462 -26.52 28.41 14.67
N LEU A 463 -25.80 27.66 13.83
CA LEU A 463 -25.86 26.21 13.79
C LEU A 463 -24.58 25.64 13.17
N ILE A 464 -24.41 24.34 13.33
CA ILE A 464 -23.33 23.58 12.71
C ILE A 464 -23.96 22.45 11.90
N ILE A 465 -23.58 22.33 10.64
CA ILE A 465 -23.87 21.17 9.82
C ILE A 465 -22.61 20.30 9.80
N LYS A 466 -22.75 19.03 10.18
CA LYS A 466 -21.69 18.03 10.09
C LYS A 466 -22.07 16.97 9.06
N GLY A 467 -21.07 16.47 8.34
CA GLY A 467 -21.27 15.34 7.45
C GLY A 467 -19.99 14.88 6.78
N ASN A 468 -20.01 13.66 6.26
CA ASN A 468 -18.87 13.04 5.59
C ASN A 468 -18.85 13.23 4.06
N SER A 469 -19.75 14.03 3.50
CA SER A 469 -19.72 14.39 2.07
C SER A 469 -20.23 15.80 1.82
N PRO A 470 -19.67 16.53 0.83
CA PRO A 470 -20.16 17.85 0.43
C PRO A 470 -21.65 17.87 0.14
N LYS A 471 -22.15 16.84 -0.57
CA LYS A 471 -23.56 16.70 -0.95
C LYS A 471 -24.50 16.73 0.24
N LYS A 472 -24.23 15.93 1.27
CA LYS A 472 -25.05 15.91 2.50
C LYS A 472 -25.11 17.29 3.16
N ILE A 473 -23.99 18.01 3.15
CA ILE A 473 -23.87 19.31 3.82
C ILE A 473 -24.59 20.40 3.03
N TYR A 474 -24.34 20.54 1.72
CA TYR A 474 -25.02 21.58 0.94
C TYR A 474 -26.52 21.31 0.78
N GLU A 475 -26.95 20.05 0.65
CA GLU A 475 -28.39 19.73 0.58
C GLU A 475 -29.10 20.04 1.91
N THR A 476 -28.40 19.83 3.04
CA THR A 476 -28.91 20.25 4.35
C THR A 476 -28.99 21.77 4.45
N ALA A 477 -27.95 22.50 4.03
CA ALA A 477 -27.96 23.98 4.04
C ALA A 477 -29.07 24.57 3.16
N LEU A 478 -29.38 23.93 2.02
CA LEU A 478 -30.49 24.32 1.16
C LEU A 478 -31.84 24.02 1.80
N ARG A 479 -32.03 22.81 2.36
CA ARG A 479 -33.27 22.42 3.05
C ARG A 479 -33.58 23.32 4.25
N GLU A 480 -32.56 23.67 5.02
CA GLU A 480 -32.67 24.57 6.17
C GLU A 480 -32.78 26.05 5.76
N ASN A 481 -32.85 26.35 4.45
CA ASN A 481 -32.90 27.71 3.91
C ASN A 481 -31.82 28.58 4.56
N LEU A 482 -30.54 28.24 4.39
CA LEU A 482 -29.41 29.03 4.91
C LEU A 482 -28.70 29.88 3.85
N ILE A 483 -28.83 29.49 2.59
CA ILE A 483 -28.26 30.16 1.42
C ILE A 483 -29.39 30.89 0.70
N SER A 484 -29.19 32.12 0.26
CA SER A 484 -30.18 32.89 -0.52
C SER A 484 -29.68 33.30 -1.91
N LYS A 485 -28.36 33.23 -2.15
CA LYS A 485 -27.75 33.60 -3.43
C LYS A 485 -27.04 32.41 -4.10
N MET A 486 -27.12 32.33 -5.43
CA MET A 486 -26.56 31.22 -6.21
C MET A 486 -25.02 31.22 -6.26
N ASP A 487 -24.40 32.39 -6.29
CA ASP A 487 -22.94 32.55 -6.20
C ASP A 487 -22.39 32.03 -4.86
N HIS A 488 -23.09 32.32 -3.75
CA HIS A 488 -22.75 31.78 -2.45
C HIS A 488 -22.94 30.26 -2.38
N ALA A 489 -23.97 29.71 -3.05
CA ALA A 489 -24.13 28.26 -3.17
C ALA A 489 -22.97 27.60 -3.92
N ALA A 490 -22.52 28.21 -5.04
CA ALA A 490 -21.38 27.71 -5.82
C ALA A 490 -20.07 27.76 -5.03
N TYR A 491 -19.79 28.89 -4.37
CA TYR A 491 -18.63 29.03 -3.48
C TYR A 491 -18.66 28.03 -2.33
N PHE A 492 -19.81 27.87 -1.66
CA PHE A 492 -19.96 26.89 -0.58
C PHE A 492 -19.71 25.46 -1.08
N GLY A 493 -20.22 25.12 -2.26
CA GLY A 493 -19.95 23.83 -2.92
C GLY A 493 -18.46 23.62 -3.22
N LYS A 494 -17.78 24.62 -3.79
CA LYS A 494 -16.32 24.62 -4.04
C LYS A 494 -15.54 24.36 -2.76
N GLU A 495 -15.82 25.12 -1.70
CA GLU A 495 -15.08 25.02 -0.45
C GLU A 495 -15.35 23.71 0.31
N LEU A 496 -16.59 23.19 0.27
CA LEU A 496 -16.88 21.86 0.79
C LEU A 496 -16.13 20.77 0.02
N ARG A 497 -16.02 20.89 -1.31
CA ARG A 497 -15.23 19.96 -2.13
C ARG A 497 -13.74 20.05 -1.80
N ASN A 498 -13.20 21.25 -1.61
CA ASN A 498 -11.81 21.45 -1.17
C ASN A 498 -11.56 20.83 0.22
N ALA A 499 -12.49 20.99 1.16
CA ALA A 499 -12.41 20.36 2.48
C ALA A 499 -12.46 18.82 2.40
N GLU A 500 -13.30 18.26 1.52
CA GLU A 500 -13.36 16.81 1.28
C GLU A 500 -12.04 16.29 0.69
N LEU A 501 -11.48 16.99 -0.29
CA LEU A 501 -10.18 16.64 -0.89
C LEU A 501 -9.07 16.74 0.14
N ALA A 502 -9.05 17.76 0.99
CA ALA A 502 -8.08 17.90 2.08
C ALA A 502 -8.17 16.78 3.14
N LEU A 503 -9.37 16.24 3.38
CA LEU A 503 -9.56 15.03 4.19
C LEU A 503 -8.92 13.82 3.51
N LYS A 504 -9.29 13.55 2.26
CA LYS A 504 -8.86 12.37 1.51
C LYS A 504 -7.36 12.35 1.23
N LEU A 505 -6.78 13.50 0.89
CA LEU A 505 -5.37 13.65 0.53
C LEU A 505 -4.47 13.95 1.73
N GLY A 506 -5.01 14.10 2.95
CA GLY A 506 -4.23 14.51 4.12
C GLY A 506 -3.72 15.96 4.08
N LYS A 507 -4.02 16.75 3.04
CA LYS A 507 -3.56 18.13 2.88
C LYS A 507 -4.19 19.07 3.90
N LYS A 508 -3.48 20.14 4.27
CA LYS A 508 -4.04 21.22 5.11
C LYS A 508 -5.14 21.96 4.34
N TYR A 509 -6.35 21.97 4.88
CA TYR A 509 -7.43 22.82 4.38
C TYR A 509 -7.28 24.22 5.00
N ASN A 510 -7.26 25.24 4.16
CA ASN A 510 -7.41 26.63 4.56
C ASN A 510 -8.42 27.28 3.64
N GLN A 511 -9.58 27.65 4.20
CA GLN A 511 -10.66 28.27 3.43
C GLN A 511 -10.13 29.53 2.74
N ASP A 512 -10.56 29.77 1.50
CA ASP A 512 -10.12 30.88 0.62
C ASP A 512 -8.71 30.75 0.04
N PHE A 513 -7.96 29.69 0.37
CA PHE A 513 -6.66 29.41 -0.23
C PHE A 513 -6.72 28.17 -1.11
N ASP A 514 -5.91 28.15 -2.17
CA ASP A 514 -5.83 26.98 -3.04
C ASP A 514 -5.34 25.75 -2.29
N LEU A 515 -6.00 24.62 -2.53
CA LEU A 515 -5.59 23.36 -1.94
C LEU A 515 -4.23 22.90 -2.49
N PHE A 516 -3.94 23.25 -3.74
CA PHE A 516 -2.73 22.88 -4.48
C PHE A 516 -1.81 24.11 -4.65
N TYR A 517 -1.28 24.59 -3.52
CA TYR A 517 -0.54 25.86 -3.46
C TYR A 517 0.98 25.76 -3.75
N ASN A 518 1.53 24.55 -3.98
CA ASN A 518 2.97 24.41 -4.19
C ASN A 518 3.35 24.68 -5.66
N GLU A 519 4.62 25.04 -5.90
CA GLU A 519 5.14 25.42 -7.22
C GLU A 519 4.91 24.36 -8.30
N PHE A 520 4.77 23.09 -7.90
CA PHE A 520 4.50 21.99 -8.82
C PHE A 520 3.22 22.18 -9.65
N TRP A 521 2.18 22.81 -9.09
CA TRP A 521 0.89 23.00 -9.78
C TRP A 521 0.74 24.36 -10.46
N ASN A 522 1.69 25.27 -10.29
CA ASN A 522 1.61 26.66 -10.78
C ASN A 522 2.35 26.88 -12.12
N GLN A 523 2.62 25.82 -12.89
CA GLN A 523 3.37 25.87 -14.16
C GLN A 523 2.47 25.82 -15.40
#